data_AF-A0A954BCM8-F1
#
_entry.id   AF-A0A954BCM8-F1
#
_cell.length_a   1.000
_cell.length_b   1.000
_cell.length_c   1.000
_cell.angle_alpha   90.00
_cell.angle_beta   90.00
_cell.angle_gamma   90.00
#
_symmetry.space_group_name_H-M   'P 1'
#
loop_
_entity.id
_entity.type
_entity.pdbx_description
1 polymer ?
#
loop_
_entity_poly.entity_id
_entity_poly.type
_entity_poly.pdbx_seq_one_letter_code
_entity_poly.pdbx_strand_id
1 'polypeptide(L)'
;ALWVAGHSRIFDFVKHAKDPNVIAPSHVVRINARSGENKDLFIDTTGKLNASSVGAVWDKTLIVGAVFDDHVMVCPMVEIFLRGPGASR
;
A
#
# COMPACT_ATOMS: atom_id res chain seq x y z
N ALA A 1 -6.50 -13.92 5.55
CA ALA A 1 -6.54 -12.50 5.96
C ALA A 1 -7.10 -11.71 4.78
N LEU A 2 -7.66 -10.53 5.01
CA LEU A 2 -8.07 -9.62 3.95
C LEU A 2 -6.95 -8.58 3.76
N TRP A 3 -6.64 -8.26 2.51
CA TRP A 3 -5.72 -7.19 2.15
C TRP A 3 -6.53 -6.11 1.45
N VAL A 4 -6.54 -4.92 2.02
CA VAL A 4 -7.29 -3.78 1.52
C VAL A 4 -6.31 -2.75 1.03
N ALA A 5 -6.32 -2.48 -0.27
CA ALA A 5 -5.67 -1.30 -0.83
C ALA A 5 -6.57 -0.09 -0.66
N GLY A 6 -5.98 1.08 -0.45
CA GLY A 6 -6.73 2.29 -0.20
C GLY A 6 -5.92 3.56 -0.35
N HIS A 7 -6.63 4.68 -0.21
CA HIS A 7 -6.11 6.02 -0.43
C HIS A 7 -6.34 6.84 0.84
N SER A 8 -5.34 6.85 1.73
CA SER A 8 -5.43 7.57 3.01
C SER A 8 -5.63 9.08 2.85
N ARG A 9 -5.36 9.62 1.65
CA ARG A 9 -5.68 11.01 1.25
C ARG A 9 -6.56 11.03 0.00
N ILE A 10 -7.87 10.80 0.18
CA ILE A 10 -8.83 10.73 -0.93
C ILE A 10 -8.88 11.99 -1.81
N PHE A 11 -8.64 13.18 -1.25
CA PHE A 11 -8.61 14.41 -2.05
C PHE A 11 -7.37 14.51 -2.95
N ASP A 12 -6.25 13.92 -2.55
CA ASP A 12 -5.05 13.87 -3.38
C ASP A 12 -5.24 12.87 -4.54
N PHE A 13 -5.96 11.77 -4.32
CA PHE A 13 -6.42 10.88 -5.40
C PHE A 13 -7.24 11.64 -6.46
N VAL A 14 -8.23 12.45 -6.03
CA VAL A 14 -9.08 13.22 -6.96
C VAL A 14 -8.27 14.30 -7.70
N LYS A 15 -7.27 14.90 -7.05
CA LYS A 15 -6.36 15.85 -7.71
C LYS A 15 -5.47 15.14 -8.72
N HIS A 16 -4.87 14.00 -8.38
CA HIS A 16 -4.05 13.20 -9.30
C HIS A 16 -4.83 12.80 -10.55
N ALA A 17 -6.10 12.39 -10.39
CA ALA A 17 -6.99 12.06 -11.51
C ALA A 17 -7.18 13.23 -12.51
N LYS A 18 -6.96 14.47 -12.08
CA LYS A 18 -7.03 15.68 -12.91
C LYS A 18 -5.66 16.18 -13.38
N ASP A 19 -4.61 15.91 -12.61
CA ASP A 19 -3.24 16.32 -12.86
C ASP A 19 -2.27 15.23 -12.38
N PRO A 20 -1.64 14.47 -13.29
CA PRO A 20 -0.76 13.35 -12.93
C PRO A 20 0.52 13.79 -12.19
N ASN A 21 0.81 15.10 -12.13
CA ASN A 21 1.95 15.61 -11.35
C ASN A 21 1.67 15.69 -9.84
N VAL A 22 0.40 15.56 -9.41
CA VAL A 22 0.04 15.56 -7.99
C VAL A 22 0.19 14.16 -7.42
N ILE A 23 1.00 13.95 -6.39
CA ILE A 23 1.16 12.62 -5.77
C ILE A 23 -0.17 12.14 -5.16
N ALA A 24 -0.59 10.91 -5.47
CA ALA A 24 -1.69 10.21 -4.82
C ALA A 24 -1.15 9.09 -3.92
N PRO A 25 -1.14 9.25 -2.59
CA PRO A 25 -0.57 8.25 -1.68
C PRO A 25 -1.22 6.87 -1.80
N SER A 26 -0.41 5.84 -1.59
CA SER A 26 -0.82 4.43 -1.60
C SER A 26 -0.76 3.83 -0.20
N HIS A 27 -1.69 2.93 0.10
CA HIS A 27 -1.78 2.27 1.40
C HIS A 27 -2.36 0.86 1.27
N VAL A 28 -1.71 -0.14 1.85
CA VAL A 28 -2.26 -1.50 2.00
C VAL A 28 -2.30 -1.89 3.46
N VAL A 29 -3.49 -2.31 3.91
CA VAL A 29 -3.75 -2.80 5.27
C VAL A 29 -4.10 -4.29 5.22
N ARG A 30 -3.51 -5.09 6.10
CA ARG A 30 -3.95 -6.45 6.38
C ARG A 30 -4.96 -6.43 7.51
N ILE A 31 -6.09 -7.07 7.32
CA ILE A 31 -7.15 -7.24 8.34
C ILE A 31 -7.34 -8.73 8.62
N ASN A 32 -7.31 -9.09 9.89
CA ASN A 32 -7.78 -10.38 10.37
C ASN A 32 -9.30 -10.34 10.54
N ALA A 33 -10.04 -10.95 9.62
CA ALA A 33 -11.50 -10.93 9.62
C ALA A 33 -12.14 -11.59 10.86
N ARG A 34 -11.41 -12.42 11.61
CA ARG A 34 -11.92 -13.05 12.84
C ARG A 34 -11.69 -12.20 14.08
N SER A 35 -10.50 -11.61 14.24
CA SER A 35 -10.13 -10.85 15.43
C SER A 35 -10.33 -9.34 15.29
N GLY A 36 -10.48 -8.82 14.08
CA GLY A 36 -10.50 -7.37 13.79
C GLY A 36 -9.11 -6.70 13.84
N GLU A 37 -8.06 -7.44 14.20
CA GLU A 37 -6.69 -6.94 14.19
C GLU A 37 -6.30 -6.46 12.79
N ASN A 38 -5.73 -5.26 12.70
CA ASN A 38 -5.25 -4.68 11.47
C ASN A 38 -3.76 -4.31 11.56
N LYS A 39 -3.07 -4.33 10.43
CA LYS A 39 -1.66 -3.95 10.31
C LYS A 39 -1.38 -3.29 8.97
N ASP A 40 -0.69 -2.16 9.01
CA ASP A 40 -0.14 -1.52 7.82
C ASP A 40 0.97 -2.39 7.22
N LEU A 41 0.82 -2.73 5.94
CA LEU A 41 1.81 -3.52 5.21
C LEU A 41 2.60 -2.69 4.20
N PHE A 42 1.99 -1.65 3.64
CA PHE A 42 2.62 -0.77 2.67
C PHE A 42 2.03 0.63 2.81
N ILE A 43 2.88 1.64 2.94
CA ILE A 43 2.49 3.05 2.88
C ILE A 43 3.50 3.74 1.98
N ASP A 44 3.02 4.40 0.94
CA ASP A 44 3.83 5.27 0.10
C ASP A 44 3.21 6.65 -0.01
N THR A 45 3.93 7.65 0.49
CA THR A 45 3.59 9.07 0.40
C THR A 45 4.49 9.83 -0.56
N THR A 46 5.40 9.13 -1.25
CA THR A 46 6.43 9.71 -2.12
C THR A 46 6.09 9.61 -3.60
N GLY A 47 5.05 8.85 -3.97
CA GLY A 47 4.65 8.67 -5.37
C GLY A 47 5.48 7.65 -6.12
N LYS A 48 6.11 6.69 -5.42
CA LYS A 48 6.68 5.48 -6.04
C LYS A 48 5.61 4.59 -6.63
N LEU A 49 4.41 4.59 -6.04
CA LEU A 49 3.21 4.02 -6.62
C LEU A 49 2.02 4.91 -6.26
N ASN A 50 1.35 5.48 -7.26
CA ASN A 50 0.21 6.36 -7.07
C ASN A 50 -1.10 5.57 -7.01
N ALA A 51 -1.86 5.83 -5.95
CA ALA A 51 -3.20 5.30 -5.72
C ALA A 51 -3.30 3.77 -5.85
N SER A 52 -2.82 3.03 -4.85
CA SER A 52 -2.94 1.57 -4.82
C SER A 52 -4.38 1.09 -5.04
N SER A 53 -4.59 0.26 -6.05
CA SER A 53 -5.89 -0.34 -6.41
C SER A 53 -6.11 -1.70 -5.76
N VAL A 54 -5.03 -2.45 -5.55
CA VAL A 54 -5.07 -3.82 -5.03
C VAL A 54 -3.81 -4.15 -4.25
N GLY A 55 -3.97 -4.95 -3.19
CA GLY A 55 -2.87 -5.62 -2.50
C GLY A 55 -3.12 -7.13 -2.53
N ALA A 56 -2.20 -7.89 -3.11
CA ALA A 56 -2.29 -9.34 -3.22
C ALA A 56 -1.05 -10.00 -2.62
N VAL A 57 -1.23 -11.13 -1.97
CA VAL A 57 -0.14 -11.85 -1.31
C VAL A 57 0.02 -13.23 -1.90
N TRP A 58 1.26 -13.54 -2.30
CA TRP A 58 1.68 -14.88 -2.68
C TRP A 58 3.13 -15.10 -2.24
N ASP A 59 3.43 -16.30 -1.74
CA ASP A 59 4.76 -16.72 -1.28
C ASP A 59 5.59 -15.64 -0.55
N LYS A 60 5.07 -15.17 0.60
CA LYS A 60 5.70 -14.12 1.45
C LYS A 60 6.04 -12.82 0.69
N THR A 61 5.37 -12.55 -0.41
CA THR A 61 5.53 -11.34 -1.22
C THR A 61 4.19 -10.62 -1.29
N LEU A 62 4.20 -9.32 -1.02
CA LEU A 62 3.08 -8.43 -1.27
C LEU A 62 3.28 -7.81 -2.65
N ILE A 63 2.29 -7.95 -3.53
CA ILE A 63 2.20 -7.26 -4.80
C ILE A 63 1.15 -6.15 -4.66
N VAL A 64 1.52 -4.92 -5.00
CA VAL A 64 0.62 -3.76 -4.95
C VAL A 64 0.44 -3.23 -6.37
N GLY A 65 -0.79 -3.26 -6.86
CA GLY A 65 -1.17 -2.62 -8.13
C GLY A 65 -1.65 -1.19 -7.92
N ALA A 66 -1.53 -0.36 -8.94
CA ALA A 66 -1.97 1.04 -8.95
C ALA A 66 -3.29 1.22 -9.71
N VAL A 67 -3.93 2.38 -9.49
CA VAL A 67 -4.99 2.90 -10.36
C VAL A 67 -4.40 3.66 -11.54
N PHE A 68 -3.36 4.47 -11.30
CA PHE A 68 -2.83 5.42 -12.29
C PHE A 68 -1.50 4.99 -12.92
N ASP A 69 -0.65 4.31 -12.16
CA ASP A 69 0.67 3.92 -12.66
C ASP A 69 0.62 2.63 -13.50
N ASP A 70 1.58 2.50 -14.42
CA ASP A 70 1.72 1.40 -15.37
C ASP A 70 2.52 0.20 -14.85
N HIS A 71 2.91 0.24 -13.59
CA HIS A 71 3.74 -0.78 -12.95
C HIS A 71 3.15 -1.23 -11.60
N VAL A 72 3.76 -2.27 -11.04
CA VAL A 72 3.39 -2.83 -9.74
C VAL A 72 4.58 -2.77 -8.80
N MET A 73 4.29 -2.65 -7.50
CA MET A 73 5.31 -2.82 -6.47
C MET A 73 5.36 -4.28 -6.04
N VAL A 74 6.58 -4.82 -5.97
CA VAL A 74 6.84 -6.18 -5.44
C VAL A 74 7.61 -6.02 -4.13
N CYS A 75 6.96 -6.35 -3.01
CA CYS A 75 7.46 -6.09 -1.67
C CYS A 75 7.67 -7.40 -0.90
N PRO A 76 8.92 -7.88 -0.73
CA PRO A 76 9.22 -9.03 0.11
C PRO A 76 8.81 -8.76 1.57
N MET A 77 7.98 -9.63 2.16
CA MET A 77 7.47 -9.39 3.51
C MET A 77 8.51 -9.53 4.60
N VAL A 78 9.65 -10.16 4.32
CA VAL A 78 10.79 -10.15 5.26
C VAL A 78 11.16 -8.71 5.60
N GLU A 79 11.12 -7.80 4.63
CA GLU A 79 11.38 -6.38 4.85
C GLU A 79 10.23 -5.65 5.56
N ILE A 80 8.97 -6.04 5.31
CA ILE A 80 7.78 -5.45 5.96
C ILE A 80 7.72 -5.82 7.45
N PHE A 81 8.12 -7.03 7.83
CA PHE A 81 8.21 -7.42 9.24
C PHE A 81 9.39 -6.74 9.96
N LEU A 82 10.49 -6.49 9.25
CA LEU A 82 11.64 -5.78 9.81
C LEU A 82 11.37 -4.28 9.97
N ARG A 83 10.62 -3.63 9.08
CA ARG A 83 10.30 -2.18 9.17
C ARG A 83 9.14 -1.83 10.12
N GLY A 84 8.63 -2.78 10.90
CA GLY A 84 7.73 -2.48 12.03
C GLY A 84 8.46 -1.67 13.12
N PRO A 85 7.75 -1.11 14.12
CA PRO A 85 8.31 -0.17 15.12
C PRO A 85 9.39 -0.76 16.06
N GLY A 86 9.99 -1.90 15.73
CA GLY A 86 11.11 -2.52 16.43
C GLY A 86 12.44 -2.53 15.67
N ALA A 87 12.56 -1.94 14.47
CA ALA A 87 13.86 -1.78 13.81
C ALA A 87 14.51 -0.43 14.15
N SER A 88 14.84 -0.28 15.43
CA SER A 88 16.01 0.49 15.84
C SER A 88 17.03 -0.53 16.36
N ARG A 89 18.07 -0.77 15.58
CA ARG A 89 19.38 -1.17 16.14
C ARG A 89 20.32 -0.03 15.91
#